data_AF-A0A954N012-F1
#
_entry.id   AF-A0A954N012-F1
#
_cell.length_a   1.000
_cell.length_b   1.000
_cell.length_c   1.000
_cell.angle_alpha   90.00
_cell.angle_beta   90.00
_cell.angle_gamma   90.00
#
_symmetry.space_group_name_H-M   'P 1'
#
loop_
_entity.id
_entity.type
_entity.pdbx_description
1 polymer ?
#
loop_
_entity_poly.entity_id
_entity_poly.type
_entity_poly.pdbx_seq_one_letter_code
_entity_poly.pdbx_strand_id
1 'polypeptide(L)' 'ENTEEKLVLKTIEGEVMTLPRKEVVEMVKQNVSLMPDAILKEISAQDAADLLEYLTTLR' A
#
# COMPACT_ATOMS: atom_id res chain seq x y z
N GLU A 1 -2.30 3.98 10.91
CA GLU A 1 -2.29 4.90 12.07
C GLU A 1 -0.96 4.72 12.80
N ASN A 2 -0.28 5.80 13.20
CA ASN A 2 1.02 5.72 13.87
C ASN A 2 0.92 6.43 15.22
N THR A 3 1.13 5.68 16.30
CA THR A 3 1.05 6.15 17.69
C THR A 3 2.32 5.76 18.45
N GLU A 4 2.51 6.28 19.66
CA GLU A 4 3.69 5.96 20.48
C GLU A 4 3.76 4.47 20.86
N GLU A 5 2.62 3.78 20.92
CA GLU A 5 2.54 2.38 21.36
C GLU A 5 2.52 1.39 20.19
N LYS A 6 1.83 1.74 19.10
CA LYS A 6 1.57 0.84 17.98
C LYS A 6 1.66 1.52 16.63
N LEU A 7 2.10 0.73 15.65
CA LEU A 7 2.11 1.04 14.24
C LEU A 7 1.05 0.19 13.54
N VAL A 8 0.10 0.82 12.86
CA VAL A 8 -0.91 0.13 12.06
C VAL A 8 -0.60 0.36 10.58
N LEU A 9 -0.29 -0.72 9.87
CA LEU A 9 0.01 -0.74 8.44
C LEU A 9 -1.13 -1.45 7.68
N LYS A 10 -1.46 -0.93 6.49
CA LYS A 10 -2.32 -1.62 5.52
C LYS A 10 -1.43 -2.14 4.40
N THR A 11 -1.48 -3.43 4.11
CA THR A 11 -0.69 -4.06 3.04
C THR A 11 -1.36 -3.89 1.68
N ILE A 12 -0.68 -4.30 0.61
CA ILE A 12 -1.21 -4.24 -0.75
C ILE A 12 -2.39 -5.21 -0.96
N GLU A 13 -2.47 -6.27 -0.15
CA GLU A 13 -3.56 -7.24 -0.11
C GLU A 13 -4.77 -6.71 0.67
N GLY A 14 -4.67 -5.51 1.26
CA GLY A 14 -5.72 -4.90 2.07
C GLY A 14 -5.70 -5.33 3.54
N GLU A 15 -4.79 -6.22 3.93
CA GLU A 15 -4.67 -6.68 5.31
C GLU A 15 -4.17 -5.56 6.23
N VAL A 16 -4.74 -5.49 7.42
CA VAL A 16 -4.32 -4.53 8.46
C VAL A 16 -3.46 -5.25 9.48
N MET A 17 -2.17 -4.94 9.50
CA MET A 17 -1.24 -5.45 10.50
C MET A 17 -0.97 -4.38 11.56
N THR A 18 -0.98 -4.80 12.83
CA THR A 18 -0.60 -3.95 13.96
C THR A 18 0.72 -4.47 14.53
N LEU A 19 1.72 -3.60 14.54
CA LEU A 19 3.06 -3.89 15.04
C LEU A 19 3.32 -3.08 16.32
N PRO A 20 3.76 -3.69 17.42
CA PRO A 20 4.20 -2.96 18.60
C PRO A 20 5.39 -2.07 18.27
N ARG A 21 5.38 -0.82 18.75
CA ARG A 21 6.45 0.13 18.46
C ARG A 21 7.83 -0.34 18.94
N LYS A 22 7.86 -1.13 20.03
CA LYS A 22 9.06 -1.68 20.64
C LYS A 22 9.78 -2.73 19.77
N GLU A 23 9.08 -3.32 18.81
CA GLU A 23 9.64 -4.32 17.89
C GLU A 23 10.26 -3.67 16.64
N VAL A 24 10.04 -2.37 16.44
CA VAL A 24 10.58 -1.62 15.30
C VAL A 24 12.00 -1.16 15.62
N VAL A 25 12.99 -1.85 15.05
CA VAL A 25 14.42 -1.55 15.24
C VAL A 25 14.82 -0.24 14.55
N GLU A 26 14.33 -0.01 13.33
CA GLU A 26 14.64 1.18 12.55
C GLU A 26 13.46 1.53 11.64
N MET A 27 13.23 2.83 11.42
CA MET A 27 12.31 3.32 10.41
C MET A 27 13.04 4.27 9.46
N VAL A 28 13.07 3.90 8.20
CA VAL A 28 13.63 4.73 7.13
C VAL A 28 12.49 5.34 6.34
N LYS A 29 12.48 6.67 6.23
CA LYS A 29 11.54 7.36 5.37
C LYS A 29 11.95 7.16 3.92
N GLN A 30 11.13 6.46 3.13
CA GLN A 30 11.33 6.39 1.68
C GLN A 30 10.88 7.70 1.03
N ASN A 31 11.76 8.28 0.23
CA ASN A 31 11.48 9.50 -0.55
C ASN A 31 10.90 9.20 -1.95
N VAL A 32 10.91 7.94 -2.36
CA VAL A 32 10.43 7.47 -3.65
C VAL A 32 9.41 6.35 -3.40
N SER A 33 8.31 6.38 -4.13
CA SER A 33 7.30 5.32 -4.10
C SER A 33 7.89 4.02 -4.63
N LEU A 34 7.59 2.90 -3.98
CA LEU A 34 7.88 1.58 -4.53
C LEU A 34 6.93 1.21 -5.67
N MET A 35 5.80 1.91 -5.81
CA MET A 35 4.90 1.76 -6.95
C MET A 35 5.60 2.30 -8.20
N PRO A 36 5.80 1.48 -9.25
CA PRO A 36 6.38 1.96 -10.48
C PRO A 36 5.52 3.05 -11.11
N ASP A 37 6.17 4.10 -11.59
CA ASP A 37 5.50 5.13 -12.36
C ASP A 37 4.97 4.55 -13.67
N ALA A 38 3.87 5.14 -14.17
CA ALA A 38 3.38 4.91 -15.53
C ALA A 38 2.83 3.52 -15.89
N ILE A 39 2.58 2.61 -14.94
CA ILE A 39 1.88 1.33 -15.21
C ILE A 39 0.57 1.57 -15.99
N LEU A 40 -0.20 2.59 -15.61
CA LEU A 40 -1.45 2.95 -16.29
C LEU A 40 -1.28 3.42 -17.75
N LYS A 41 -0.06 3.82 -18.15
CA LYS A 41 0.25 4.22 -19.54
C LYS A 41 0.64 3.04 -20.42
N GLU A 42 1.00 1.91 -19.81
CA GLU A 42 1.46 0.70 -20.52
C GLU A 42 0.33 -0.34 -20.69
N ILE A 43 -0.78 -0.16 -19.99
CA ILE A 43 -1.98 -1.02 -20.08
C ILE A 43 -3.02 -0.44 -21.04
N SER A 44 -3.86 -1.30 -21.62
CA SER A 44 -4.96 -0.82 -22.46
C SER A 44 -6.02 -0.09 -21.62
N ALA A 45 -6.82 0.74 -22.26
CA ALA A 45 -7.91 1.46 -21.58
C ALA A 45 -8.93 0.50 -20.93
N GLN A 46 -9.10 -0.70 -21.51
CA GLN A 46 -9.98 -1.74 -20.97
C GLN A 46 -9.34 -2.39 -19.74
N ASP A 47 -8.07 -2.77 -19.81
CA ASP A 47 -7.36 -3.35 -18.66
C ASP A 47 -7.30 -2.37 -17.48
N ALA A 48 -7.18 -1.07 -17.77
CA ALA A 48 -7.24 -0.03 -16.74
C ALA A 48 -8.63 0.05 -16.07
N ALA A 49 -9.71 -0.08 -16.85
CA ALA A 49 -11.07 -0.09 -16.33
C ALA A 49 -11.32 -1.33 -15.47
N ASP A 50 -10.91 -2.52 -15.95
CA ASP A 50 -11.06 -3.79 -15.25
C ASP A 50 -10.25 -3.81 -13.94
N LEU A 51 -9.03 -3.24 -13.96
CA LEU A 51 -8.21 -3.10 -12.76
C LEU A 51 -8.86 -2.17 -11.74
N LEU A 52 -9.40 -1.02 -12.17
CA LEU A 52 -10.10 -0.10 -11.28
C LEU A 52 -11.35 -0.75 -10.68
N GLU A 53 -12.13 -1.47 -11.49
CA GLU A 53 -13.29 -2.22 -11.01
C GLU A 53 -12.86 -3.24 -9.95
N TYR A 54 -11.83 -4.05 -10.21
CA TYR A 54 -11.31 -5.01 -9.23
C TYR A 54 -10.84 -4.34 -7.94
N LEU A 55 -10.10 -3.23 -8.04
CA LEU A 55 -9.63 -2.47 -6.87
C LEU A 55 -10.79 -1.95 -6.02
N THR A 56 -11.95 -1.62 -6.60
CA THR A 56 -13.13 -1.22 -5.81
C THR A 56 -13.78 -2.38 -5.04
N THR A 57 -13.48 -3.62 -5.38
CA THR A 57 -14.02 -4.81 -4.70
C THR A 57 -13.20 -5.24 -3.48
N LEU A 58 -11.93 -4.80 -3.40
CA LEU A 58 -11.03 -5.06 -2.27
C LEU A 58 -11.47 -4.21 -1.06
N ARG A 59 -12.03 -4.88 -0.04
CA ARG A 59 -12.43 -4.27 1.25
C ARG A 59 -11.25 -4.18 2.20
#